data_AF-A0A1Q8UAL2-F1
#
_entry.id   AF-A0A1Q8UAL2-F1
#
_cell.length_a   1.000
_cell.length_b   1.000
_cell.length_c   1.000
_cell.angle_alpha   90.00
_cell.angle_beta   90.00
_cell.angle_gamma   90.00
#
_symmetry.space_group_name_H-M   'P 1'
#
loop_
_entity.id
_entity.type
_entity.pdbx_description
1 polymer ?
#
loop_
_entity_poly.entity_id
_entity_poly.type
_entity_poly.pdbx_seq_one_letter_code
_entity_poly.pdbx_strand_id
1 'polypeptide(L)' 'MADGFPGVAPVRDSKNPTGPVLVPAAAAWSAFITGLVAR' A
#
# COMPACT_ATOMS: atom_id res chain seq x y z
N MET A 1 2.87 -20.05 -4.80
CA MET A 1 3.34 -18.82 -5.46
C MET A 1 2.96 -18.92 -6.92
N ALA A 2 2.54 -17.85 -7.59
CA ALA A 2 2.24 -17.87 -9.04
C ALA A 2 3.51 -17.86 -9.91
N ASP A 3 4.64 -18.29 -9.34
CA ASP A 3 5.89 -18.43 -10.06
C ASP A 3 5.66 -19.49 -11.15
N GLY A 4 5.76 -19.09 -12.42
CA GLY A 4 5.52 -19.96 -13.57
C GLY A 4 4.26 -19.66 -14.40
N PHE A 5 3.49 -18.60 -14.12
CA PHE A 5 2.38 -18.15 -14.97
C PHE A 5 2.76 -16.89 -15.77
N PRO A 6 3.14 -17.03 -17.06
CA PRO A 6 3.47 -15.87 -17.89
C PRO A 6 2.28 -14.93 -18.05
N GLY A 7 2.52 -13.64 -17.90
CA GLY A 7 1.48 -12.60 -17.99
C GLY A 7 0.70 -12.33 -16.70
N VAL A 8 1.00 -13.04 -15.60
CA VAL A 8 0.36 -12.82 -14.30
C VAL A 8 1.37 -12.24 -13.32
N ALA A 9 1.05 -11.08 -12.75
CA ALA A 9 1.80 -10.53 -11.62
C ALA A 9 1.29 -11.16 -10.32
N PRO A 10 2.13 -11.87 -9.54
CA PRO A 10 1.70 -12.42 -8.26
C PRO A 10 1.35 -11.28 -7.29
N VAL A 11 0.11 -11.29 -6.80
CA VAL A 11 -0.28 -10.42 -5.69
C VAL A 11 0.32 -11.00 -4.41
N ARG A 12 1.31 -10.31 -3.85
CA ARG A 12 1.86 -10.61 -2.52
C ARG A 12 1.12 -9.73 -1.53
N ASP A 13 0.13 -10.28 -0.84
CA ASP A 13 -0.33 -9.66 0.39
C ASP A 13 0.80 -9.73 1.42
N SER A 14 1.16 -8.59 2.01
CA SER A 14 2.13 -8.59 3.12
C SER A 14 1.51 -9.35 4.29
N LYS A 15 2.02 -10.54 4.59
CA LYS A 15 1.62 -11.36 5.74
C LYS A 15 2.65 -11.34 6.87
N ASN A 16 3.39 -10.24 7.02
CA ASN A 16 4.39 -10.12 8.10
C ASN A 16 3.87 -9.16 9.19
N PRO A 17 3.22 -9.67 10.26
CA PRO A 17 2.69 -8.84 11.35
C PRO A 17 3.77 -8.05 12.10
N THR A 18 5.03 -8.47 11.97
CA THR A 18 6.18 -7.85 12.64
C THR A 18 7.10 -7.11 11.66
N GLY A 19 6.65 -6.87 10.43
CA GLY A 19 7.42 -6.15 9.42
C GLY A 19 7.49 -4.65 9.67
N PRO A 20 8.38 -3.92 8.97
CA PRO A 20 8.43 -2.46 9.03
C PRO A 20 7.07 -1.82 8.66
N VAL A 21 6.66 -0.81 9.41
CA VAL A 21 5.41 -0.07 9.20
C VAL A 21 5.72 1.38 8.84
N LEU A 22 5.05 1.91 7.82
CA LEU A 22 5.07 3.33 7.50
C LEU A 22 3.97 4.04 8.28
N VAL A 23 4.35 5.01 9.11
CA VAL A 23 3.41 5.87 9.85
C VAL A 23 3.59 7.31 9.37
N PRO A 24 2.74 7.81 8.45
CA PRO A 24 2.85 9.19 7.99
C PRO A 24 2.49 10.17 9.11
N ALA A 25 3.11 11.36 9.08
CA ALA A 25 2.70 12.44 9.97
C ALA A 25 1.21 12.80 9.73
N ALA A 26 0.50 13.13 10.80
CA ALA A 26 -0.94 13.44 10.73
C ALA A 26 -1.26 14.53 9.69
N ALA A 27 -0.45 15.59 9.62
CA ALA A 27 -0.62 16.67 8.65
C ALA A 27 -0.51 16.19 7.19
N ALA A 28 0.40 15.27 6.90
CA ALA A 28 0.56 14.71 5.56
C ALA A 28 -0.65 13.84 5.17
N TRP A 29 -1.18 13.06 6.12
CA TRP A 29 -2.40 12.27 5.90
C TRP A 29 -3.62 13.15 5.63
N SER A 30 -3.80 14.22 6.41
CA SER A 30 -4.88 15.20 6.20
C SER A 30 -4.81 15.83 4.82
N ALA A 31 -3.62 16.30 4.39
CA ALA A 31 -3.44 16.91 3.07
C ALA A 31 -3.79 15.95 1.92
N PHE A 32 -3.42 14.66 2.04
CA PHE A 32 -3.77 13.64 1.07
C PHE A 32 -5.30 13.47 0.94
N ILE A 33 -6.02 13.32 2.05
CA ILE A 33 -7.48 13.17 2.05
C ILE A 33 -8.16 14.42 1.49
N THR A 34 -7.71 15.61 1.89
CA THR A 34 -8.24 16.87 1.33
C THR A 34 -8.09 16.91 -0.19
N GLY A 35 -6.94 16.49 -0.72
CA GLY A 35 -6.70 16.44 -2.17
C GLY A 35 -7.56 15.41 -2.92
N LEU A 36 -8.02 14.35 -2.25
CA LEU A 36 -8.96 13.38 -2.83
C LEU A 36 -10.38 13.93 -2.89
N VAL A 37 -10.81 14.67 -1.88
CA VAL A 37 -12.18 15.21 -1.79
C VAL A 37 -12.35 16.48 -2.63
N ALA A 38 -11.27 17.22 -2.85
CA ALA A 38 -11.28 18.43 -3.69
C ALA A 38 -11.31 18.14 -5.21
N ARG A 39 -11.40 16.87 -5.62
CA ARG A 39 -11.41 16.42 -7.01
C ARG A 39 -12.74 15.78 -7.40
#